data_AF-A0A7C7UY66-F1
#
_entry.id   AF-A0A7C7UY66-F1
#
_cell.length_a   1.000
_cell.length_b   1.000
_cell.length_c   1.000
_cell.angle_alpha   90.00
_cell.angle_beta   90.00
_cell.angle_gamma   90.00
#
_symmetry.space_group_name_H-M   'P 1'
#
loop_
_entity.id
_entity.type
_entity.pdbx_description
1 polymer ?
#
loop_
_entity_poly.entity_id
_entity_poly.type
_entity_poly.pdbx_seq_one_letter_code
_entity_poly.pdbx_strand_id
1 'polypeptide(L)'
;MFRLVVTDECHRSIYGKHMATLGHFDAIHIGLTATPNPGELRWVSEYERRLVKSTYIFYDCWNSARQEGEPTFAYRITDAVRDGYLANYKVYLAESILTYEGAVWEGDEIAPGEWGRTAESGDRLRVIIDEYFSVEENSPQPRPRRTIVFAVSEKQAVVVERLLNLLLPDEACLRIAQQTNRSAGQVRQEFAMKITCYSNNGNPKPIIDQFKFDPLPVVAVSVDMLDTGYDHREVENLVMLRPTQSAIKYAQMRGRGSRLCPRIGKPDFLIYDFVGNTEKFNDPGARYDRPKLVGPRPAPQPQPPEPGPGPEPQPPGPPPPPPREFTLIPEGSLEDEIRRRETIIVGPEGLAIDRRTYRDRWAELVQHLRETDPAVERIFAGEELTDANVTNPIT
;
A
#
# COMPACT_ATOMS: atom_id res chain seq x y z
N MET A 1 -40.62 -7.16 8.57
CA MET A 1 -40.09 -5.84 8.94
C MET A 1 -38.78 -6.06 9.69
N PHE A 2 -37.66 -5.58 9.15
CA PHE A 2 -36.39 -5.61 9.88
C PHE A 2 -36.34 -4.38 10.79
N ARG A 3 -35.84 -4.53 12.02
CA ARG A 3 -35.65 -3.40 12.95
C ARG A 3 -34.19 -2.96 13.04
N LEU A 4 -33.27 -3.85 12.67
CA LEU A 4 -31.84 -3.67 12.71
C LEU A 4 -31.22 -4.34 11.49
N VAL A 5 -30.29 -3.65 10.84
CA VAL A 5 -29.46 -4.15 9.76
C VAL A 5 -28.00 -3.92 10.14
N VAL A 6 -27.23 -5.00 10.22
CA VAL A 6 -25.80 -4.94 10.50
C VAL A 6 -25.05 -5.27 9.22
N THR A 7 -24.14 -4.40 8.81
CA THR A 7 -23.36 -4.54 7.58
C THR A 7 -21.87 -4.66 7.92
N ASP A 8 -21.26 -5.78 7.57
CA ASP A 8 -19.81 -5.95 7.61
C ASP A 8 -19.16 -5.38 6.35
N GLU A 9 -17.91 -4.95 6.46
CA GLU A 9 -17.17 -4.20 5.43
C GLU A 9 -18.01 -3.08 4.79
N CYS A 10 -18.65 -2.29 5.65
CA CYS A 10 -19.69 -1.33 5.28
C CYS A 10 -19.19 -0.22 4.34
N HIS A 11 -17.89 -0.02 4.17
CA HIS A 11 -17.38 0.86 3.13
C HIS A 11 -17.77 0.41 1.71
N ARG A 12 -18.20 -0.84 1.53
CA ARG A 12 -18.74 -1.37 0.26
C ARG A 12 -20.21 -1.01 0.03
N SER A 13 -20.95 -0.68 1.09
CA SER A 13 -22.39 -0.41 0.99
C SER A 13 -22.72 0.86 0.21
N ILE A 14 -21.78 1.80 0.12
CA ILE A 14 -21.93 3.10 -0.54
C ILE A 14 -21.87 3.02 -2.08
N TYR A 15 -21.88 1.81 -2.66
CA TYR A 15 -21.75 1.59 -4.09
C TYR A 15 -22.89 0.74 -4.68
N GLY A 16 -23.35 1.12 -5.86
CA GLY A 16 -24.17 0.30 -6.75
C GLY A 16 -25.44 -0.26 -6.09
N LYS A 17 -25.66 -1.57 -6.29
CA LYS A 17 -26.86 -2.28 -5.82
C LYS A 17 -26.97 -2.31 -4.29
N HIS A 18 -25.86 -2.35 -3.56
CA HIS A 18 -25.87 -2.44 -2.09
C HIS A 18 -26.49 -1.21 -1.45
N MET A 19 -26.18 -0.02 -1.97
CA MET A 19 -26.77 1.24 -1.50
C MET A 19 -28.30 1.21 -1.65
N ALA A 20 -28.80 0.75 -2.80
CA ALA A 20 -30.23 0.64 -3.06
C ALA A 20 -30.91 -0.42 -2.17
N THR A 21 -30.27 -1.58 -1.97
CA THR A 21 -30.80 -2.64 -1.10
C THR A 21 -30.87 -2.20 0.36
N LEU A 22 -29.83 -1.52 0.87
CA LEU A 22 -29.82 -1.07 2.27
C LEU A 22 -30.77 0.11 2.47
N GLY A 23 -30.86 1.03 1.51
CA GLY A 23 -31.82 2.14 1.53
C GLY A 23 -33.29 1.70 1.43
N HIS A 24 -33.58 0.45 1.04
CA HIS A 24 -34.94 -0.09 1.06
C HIS A 24 -35.44 -0.39 2.47
N PHE A 25 -34.54 -0.72 3.40
CA PHE A 25 -34.91 -1.09 4.77
C PHE A 25 -34.97 0.14 5.67
N ASP A 26 -36.19 0.49 6.09
CA ASP A 26 -36.44 1.42 7.19
C ASP A 26 -36.16 0.73 8.54
N ALA A 27 -34.88 0.72 8.91
CA ALA A 27 -34.34 0.04 10.09
C ALA A 27 -33.13 0.82 10.64
N ILE A 28 -32.71 0.51 11.87
CA ILE A 28 -31.42 1.01 12.37
C ILE A 28 -30.30 0.33 11.58
N HIS A 29 -29.36 1.09 11.04
CA HIS A 29 -28.21 0.58 10.29
C HIS A 29 -26.94 0.68 11.13
N ILE A 30 -26.28 -0.45 11.38
CA ILE A 30 -24.96 -0.52 12.02
C ILE A 30 -23.94 -0.98 10.98
N GLY A 31 -22.95 -0.13 10.69
CA GLY A 31 -21.86 -0.44 9.78
C GLY A 31 -20.57 -0.76 10.52
N LEU A 32 -19.92 -1.87 10.18
CA LEU A 32 -18.59 -2.25 10.65
C LEU A 32 -17.60 -2.17 9.49
N THR A 33 -16.47 -1.49 9.68
CA THR A 33 -15.41 -1.41 8.65
C THR A 33 -14.07 -1.11 9.29
N ALA A 34 -13.01 -1.74 8.78
CA ALA A 34 -11.63 -1.37 9.13
C ALA A 34 -11.14 -0.15 8.33
N THR A 35 -11.79 0.14 7.21
CA THR A 35 -11.35 1.14 6.24
C THR A 35 -12.53 1.96 5.74
N PRO A 36 -13.04 2.90 6.56
CA PRO A 36 -14.14 3.76 6.15
C PRO A 36 -13.72 4.65 4.98
N ASN A 37 -14.65 4.92 4.06
CA ASN A 37 -14.44 5.88 3.00
C ASN A 37 -14.90 7.27 3.48
N PRO A 38 -13.99 8.24 3.67
CA PRO A 38 -14.38 9.58 4.08
C PRO A 38 -15.20 10.33 3.01
N GLY A 39 -15.09 9.89 1.75
CA GLY A 39 -15.68 10.53 0.59
C GLY A 39 -14.71 11.48 -0.11
N GLU A 40 -15.14 12.00 -1.25
CA GLU A 40 -14.47 13.11 -1.93
C GLU A 40 -15.43 14.29 -1.90
N LEU A 41 -15.03 15.36 -1.20
CA LEU A 41 -15.77 16.61 -1.24
C LEU A 41 -15.43 17.29 -2.56
N ARG A 42 -16.29 17.07 -3.55
CA ARG A 42 -16.49 18.08 -4.61
C ARG A 42 -17.15 19.30 -3.96
N TRP A 43 -17.10 20.46 -4.59
CA TRP A 43 -17.88 21.62 -4.12
C TRP A 43 -19.37 21.35 -4.33
N VAL A 44 -19.95 20.57 -3.43
CA VAL A 44 -21.34 20.11 -3.49
C VAL A 44 -22.20 20.96 -2.55
N SER A 45 -23.35 21.38 -3.07
CA SER A 45 -24.44 21.94 -2.26
C SER A 45 -24.90 20.93 -1.21
N GLU A 46 -25.63 21.39 -0.18
CA GLU A 46 -26.15 20.52 0.89
C GLU A 46 -27.03 19.37 0.34
N TYR A 47 -27.74 19.61 -0.77
CA TYR A 47 -28.54 18.61 -1.46
C TYR A 47 -27.68 17.52 -2.13
N GLU A 48 -26.57 17.91 -2.76
CA GLU A 48 -25.69 16.98 -3.49
C GLU A 48 -24.77 16.18 -2.56
N ARG A 49 -24.65 16.54 -1.27
CA ARG A 49 -23.91 15.74 -0.28
C ARG A 49 -24.45 14.32 -0.13
N ARG A 50 -25.75 14.11 -0.36
CA ARG A 50 -26.37 12.76 -0.36
C ARG A 50 -25.88 11.88 -1.51
N LEU A 51 -25.26 12.46 -2.53
CA LEU A 51 -24.66 11.75 -3.67
C LEU A 51 -23.17 11.46 -3.44
N VAL A 52 -22.57 12.01 -2.37
CA VAL A 52 -21.18 11.75 -2.01
C VAL A 52 -21.08 10.32 -1.47
N LYS A 53 -20.21 9.53 -2.10
CA LYS A 53 -19.91 8.16 -1.68
C LYS A 53 -19.01 8.20 -0.45
N SER A 54 -19.60 8.43 0.72
CA SER A 54 -18.93 8.46 2.02
C SER A 54 -19.60 7.49 2.97
N THR A 55 -18.79 6.65 3.62
CA THR A 55 -19.24 5.72 4.66
C THR A 55 -19.83 6.48 5.83
N TYR A 56 -19.19 7.56 6.25
CA TYR A 56 -19.67 8.35 7.39
C TYR A 56 -21.00 9.03 7.11
N ILE A 57 -21.20 9.56 5.89
CA ILE A 57 -22.48 10.17 5.51
C ILE A 57 -23.59 9.11 5.45
N PHE A 58 -23.31 7.93 4.88
CA PHE A 58 -24.33 6.88 4.75
C PHE A 58 -24.79 6.29 6.09
N TYR A 59 -23.90 6.25 7.09
CA TYR A 59 -24.19 5.73 8.43
C TYR A 59 -24.40 6.84 9.48
N ASP A 60 -24.72 8.06 9.07
CA ASP A 60 -25.01 9.21 9.95
C ASP A 60 -23.90 9.52 10.98
N CYS A 61 -22.66 9.22 10.63
CA CYS A 61 -21.45 9.44 11.43
C CYS A 61 -20.63 10.63 10.88
N TRP A 62 -21.25 11.60 10.22
CA TRP A 62 -20.56 12.74 9.60
C TRP A 62 -20.72 14.02 10.42
N ASN A 63 -19.60 14.65 10.80
CA ASN A 63 -19.62 15.94 11.48
C ASN A 63 -19.53 17.09 10.47
N SER A 64 -20.68 17.72 10.19
CA SER A 64 -20.78 18.81 9.21
C SER A 64 -19.95 20.06 9.57
N ALA A 65 -19.77 20.36 10.86
CA ALA A 65 -19.02 21.54 11.30
C ALA A 65 -17.51 21.35 11.12
N ARG A 66 -17.00 20.15 11.41
CA ARG A 66 -15.57 19.83 11.30
C ARG A 66 -15.18 19.34 9.90
N GLN A 67 -16.16 18.96 9.08
CA GLN A 67 -15.97 18.30 7.80
C GLN A 67 -15.14 17.00 7.93
N GLU A 68 -15.47 16.19 8.95
CA GLU A 68 -14.78 14.92 9.23
C GLU A 68 -15.79 13.81 9.53
N GLY A 69 -15.39 12.56 9.28
CA GLY A 69 -16.08 11.40 9.81
C GLY A 69 -15.84 11.24 11.31
N GLU A 70 -16.91 11.07 12.07
CA GLU A 70 -16.91 10.83 13.51
C GLU A 70 -17.63 9.51 13.80
N PRO A 71 -16.93 8.37 13.74
CA PRO A 71 -17.54 7.08 14.00
C PRO A 71 -17.96 6.99 15.48
N THR A 72 -19.09 6.33 15.74
CA THR A 72 -19.59 6.10 17.11
C THR A 72 -18.56 5.42 18.02
N PHE A 73 -17.72 4.55 17.44
CA PHE A 73 -16.60 3.91 18.12
C PHE A 73 -15.48 3.61 17.12
N ALA A 74 -14.22 3.74 17.56
CA ALA A 74 -13.05 3.40 16.75
C ALA A 74 -12.04 2.65 17.60
N TYR A 75 -11.64 1.47 17.14
CA TYR A 75 -10.53 0.70 17.70
C TYR A 75 -9.43 0.58 16.66
N ARG A 76 -8.35 1.35 16.82
CA ARG A 76 -7.34 1.52 15.78
C ARG A 76 -6.32 0.38 15.82
N ILE A 77 -5.60 0.19 14.71
CA ILE A 77 -4.53 -0.81 14.64
C ILE A 77 -3.46 -0.59 15.72
N THR A 78 -3.14 0.66 16.04
CA THR A 78 -2.20 1.03 17.11
C THR A 78 -2.69 0.59 18.49
N ASP A 79 -3.98 0.79 18.79
CA ASP A 79 -4.58 0.35 20.04
C ASP A 79 -4.60 -1.18 20.12
N ALA A 80 -5.00 -1.84 19.04
CA ALA A 80 -5.05 -3.30 18.97
C ALA A 80 -3.66 -3.96 19.07
N VAL A 81 -2.61 -3.32 18.57
CA VAL A 81 -1.22 -3.74 18.75
C VAL A 81 -0.78 -3.53 20.21
N ARG A 82 -1.06 -2.35 20.78
CA ARG A 82 -0.75 -2.04 22.18
C ARG A 82 -1.39 -3.01 23.16
N ASP A 83 -2.65 -3.34 22.93
CA ASP A 83 -3.42 -4.21 23.81
C ASP A 83 -3.13 -5.71 23.54
N GLY A 84 -2.27 -6.03 22.56
CA GLY A 84 -1.83 -7.40 22.27
C GLY A 84 -2.84 -8.25 21.52
N TYR A 85 -3.79 -7.65 20.79
CA TYR A 85 -4.73 -8.35 19.92
C TYR A 85 -4.27 -8.47 18.47
N LEU A 86 -3.34 -7.62 18.03
CA LEU A 86 -2.69 -7.68 16.71
C LEU A 86 -1.17 -7.77 16.86
N ALA A 87 -0.53 -8.36 15.85
CA ALA A 87 0.93 -8.45 15.75
C ALA A 87 1.55 -7.07 15.46
N ASN A 88 2.75 -6.84 16.00
CA ASN A 88 3.58 -5.71 15.60
C ASN A 88 4.00 -5.84 14.13
N TYR A 89 4.54 -4.78 13.53
CA TYR A 89 5.09 -4.88 12.19
C TYR A 89 6.33 -4.05 11.97
N LYS A 90 7.15 -4.46 11.00
CA LYS A 90 8.27 -3.68 10.50
C LYS A 90 8.07 -3.44 9.02
N VAL A 91 8.46 -2.26 8.57
CA VAL A 91 8.47 -1.89 7.15
C VAL A 91 9.92 -1.82 6.69
N TYR A 92 10.27 -2.63 5.71
CA TYR A 92 11.51 -2.53 4.96
C TYR A 92 11.25 -1.74 3.68
N LEU A 93 11.72 -0.51 3.64
CA LEU A 93 11.69 0.36 2.48
C LEU A 93 12.93 0.12 1.65
N ALA A 94 12.75 -0.14 0.36
CA ALA A 94 13.85 -0.20 -0.58
C ALA A 94 13.47 0.48 -1.89
N GLU A 95 14.26 1.46 -2.32
CA GLU A 95 14.00 2.23 -3.53
C GLU A 95 15.08 1.95 -4.57
N SER A 96 14.65 1.55 -5.77
CA SER A 96 15.56 1.37 -6.91
C SER A 96 15.85 2.69 -7.62
N ILE A 97 16.95 2.75 -8.36
CA ILE A 97 17.34 3.93 -9.15
C ILE A 97 16.23 4.29 -10.13
N LEU A 98 15.72 3.31 -10.90
CA LEU A 98 14.65 3.56 -11.86
C LEU A 98 13.39 4.12 -11.18
N THR A 99 13.05 3.62 -9.99
CA THR A 99 11.89 4.10 -9.23
C THR A 99 12.02 5.58 -8.86
N TYR A 100 13.23 6.01 -8.49
CA TYR A 100 13.51 7.38 -8.04
C TYR A 100 13.69 8.36 -9.21
N GLU A 101 14.48 8.01 -10.21
CA GLU A 101 14.90 8.92 -11.28
C GLU A 101 13.91 8.95 -12.46
N GLY A 102 13.10 7.89 -12.63
CA GLY A 102 12.36 7.68 -13.87
C GLY A 102 13.24 7.10 -14.97
N ALA A 103 12.69 6.91 -16.16
CA ALA A 103 13.50 6.55 -17.34
C ALA A 103 12.84 6.97 -18.64
N VAL A 104 13.61 7.04 -19.72
CA VAL A 104 13.09 7.18 -21.09
C VAL A 104 13.12 5.82 -21.76
N TRP A 105 11.98 5.38 -22.30
CA TRP A 105 11.85 4.09 -22.97
C TRP A 105 10.99 4.22 -24.24
N GLU A 106 11.49 3.71 -25.36
CA GLU A 106 10.86 3.81 -26.69
C GLU A 106 10.40 5.24 -27.10
N GLY A 107 11.06 6.27 -26.55
CA GLY A 107 10.74 7.67 -26.81
C GLY A 107 9.72 8.28 -25.84
N ASP A 108 9.15 7.49 -24.93
CA ASP A 108 8.27 7.95 -23.87
C ASP A 108 9.04 8.13 -22.55
N GLU A 109 8.76 9.24 -21.85
CA GLU A 109 9.32 9.50 -20.52
C GLU A 109 8.41 8.86 -19.45
N ILE A 110 8.99 7.94 -18.68
CA ILE A 110 8.36 7.31 -17.51
C ILE A 110 8.79 8.12 -16.29
N ALA A 111 7.87 8.91 -15.75
CA ALA A 111 8.17 9.77 -14.62
C ALA A 111 8.41 8.97 -13.31
N PRO A 112 9.14 9.54 -12.33
CA PRO A 112 9.21 9.01 -10.97
C PRO A 112 7.81 8.70 -10.41
N GLY A 113 7.61 7.50 -9.89
CA GLY A 113 6.31 7.01 -9.40
C GLY A 113 5.32 6.50 -10.46
N GLU A 114 5.65 6.55 -11.75
CA GLU A 114 4.93 5.83 -12.80
C GLU A 114 5.38 4.36 -12.93
N TRP A 115 6.55 4.04 -12.40
CA TRP A 115 7.04 2.67 -12.23
C TRP A 115 6.16 1.84 -11.31
N GLY A 116 5.82 0.63 -11.75
CA GLY A 116 4.80 -0.21 -11.13
C GLY A 116 3.38 0.30 -11.34
N ARG A 117 3.14 1.47 -11.93
CA ARG A 117 1.79 2.01 -12.17
C ARG A 117 1.35 1.82 -13.62
N THR A 118 2.17 2.30 -14.55
CA THR A 118 1.90 2.27 -16.00
C THR A 118 2.95 1.48 -16.76
N ALA A 119 4.16 1.35 -16.20
CA ALA A 119 5.21 0.55 -16.77
C ALA A 119 5.93 -0.25 -15.67
N GLU A 120 6.53 -1.37 -16.05
CA GLU A 120 7.39 -2.15 -15.17
C GLU A 120 8.55 -2.76 -15.95
N SER A 121 9.73 -2.77 -15.35
CA SER A 121 10.94 -3.33 -15.94
C SER A 121 11.23 -4.72 -15.38
N GLY A 122 11.58 -5.67 -16.26
CA GLY A 122 12.05 -6.99 -15.86
C GLY A 122 13.28 -6.91 -14.95
N ASP A 123 14.21 -6.01 -15.26
CA ASP A 123 15.44 -5.80 -14.46
C ASP A 123 15.11 -5.24 -13.08
N ARG A 124 14.22 -4.24 -13.01
CA ARG A 124 13.72 -3.67 -11.76
C ARG A 124 13.07 -4.74 -10.88
N LEU A 125 12.17 -5.54 -11.45
CA LEU A 125 11.54 -6.64 -10.72
C LEU A 125 12.58 -7.66 -10.26
N ARG A 126 13.57 -7.97 -11.09
CA ARG A 126 14.64 -8.91 -10.74
C ARG A 126 15.41 -8.41 -9.52
N VAL A 127 15.86 -7.15 -9.55
CA VAL A 127 16.58 -6.49 -8.45
C VAL A 127 15.74 -6.47 -7.18
N ILE A 128 14.45 -6.17 -7.29
CA ILE A 128 13.52 -6.19 -6.14
C ILE A 128 13.39 -7.59 -5.53
N ILE A 129 13.25 -8.63 -6.35
CA ILE A 129 13.12 -10.01 -5.86
C ILE A 129 14.45 -10.51 -5.27
N ASP A 130 15.58 -10.14 -5.85
CA ASP A 130 16.91 -10.45 -5.32
C ASP A 130 17.16 -9.79 -3.96
N GLU A 131 16.78 -8.51 -3.82
CA GLU A 131 16.81 -7.78 -2.56
C GLU A 131 15.90 -8.44 -1.51
N TYR A 132 14.69 -8.86 -1.90
CA TYR A 132 13.78 -9.58 -1.00
C TYR A 132 14.41 -10.87 -0.45
N PHE A 133 15.00 -11.70 -1.32
CA PHE A 133 15.68 -12.93 -0.88
C PHE A 133 16.91 -12.62 -0.02
N SER A 134 17.71 -11.62 -0.41
CA SER A 134 18.87 -11.17 0.35
C SER A 134 18.51 -10.78 1.79
N VAL A 135 17.41 -10.05 1.98
CA VAL A 135 16.94 -9.68 3.33
C VAL A 135 16.48 -10.90 4.12
N GLU A 136 15.76 -11.83 3.48
CA GLU A 136 15.26 -13.04 4.15
C GLU A 136 16.39 -14.01 4.54
N GLU A 137 17.43 -14.13 3.72
CA GLU A 137 18.61 -14.95 4.04
C GLU A 137 19.48 -14.36 5.13
N ASN A 138 19.58 -13.04 5.20
CA ASN A 138 20.31 -12.34 6.25
C ASN A 138 19.51 -12.19 7.56
N SER A 139 18.28 -12.71 7.61
CA SER A 139 17.47 -12.73 8.83
C SER A 139 18.14 -13.61 9.89
N PRO A 140 18.10 -13.26 11.20
CA PRO A 140 18.72 -14.06 12.25
C PRO A 140 18.28 -15.53 12.31
N GLN A 141 17.09 -15.82 11.79
CA GLN A 141 16.56 -17.18 11.63
C GLN A 141 15.96 -17.32 10.23
N PRO A 142 16.77 -17.70 9.22
CA PRO A 142 16.31 -17.88 7.86
C PRO A 142 15.34 -19.06 7.78
N ARG A 143 14.09 -18.79 7.41
CA ARG A 143 13.05 -19.80 7.24
C ARG A 143 12.02 -19.34 6.22
N PRO A 144 11.27 -20.25 5.59
CA PRO A 144 10.16 -19.86 4.73
C PRO A 144 9.09 -19.14 5.56
N ARG A 145 8.78 -17.91 5.18
CA ARG A 145 7.68 -17.10 5.73
C ARG A 145 6.56 -17.05 4.70
N ARG A 146 5.32 -17.29 5.12
CA ARG A 146 4.18 -17.17 4.20
C ARG A 146 4.07 -15.72 3.74
N THR A 147 4.10 -15.53 2.43
CA THR A 147 4.27 -14.21 1.83
C THR A 147 3.14 -13.92 0.86
N ILE A 148 2.60 -12.70 0.89
CA ILE A 148 1.70 -12.19 -0.14
C ILE A 148 2.39 -11.06 -0.87
N VAL A 149 2.48 -11.17 -2.19
CA VAL A 149 2.99 -10.12 -3.08
C VAL A 149 1.80 -9.44 -3.76
N PHE A 150 1.70 -8.13 -3.63
CA PHE A 150 0.64 -7.34 -4.23
C PHE A 150 1.12 -6.75 -5.56
N ALA A 151 0.80 -7.44 -6.65
CA ALA A 151 1.10 -7.02 -8.02
C ALA A 151 -0.04 -6.16 -8.60
N VAL A 152 0.29 -5.39 -9.62
CA VAL A 152 -0.55 -4.35 -10.25
C VAL A 152 -1.43 -4.93 -11.33
N SER A 153 -0.88 -5.85 -12.12
CA SER A 153 -1.52 -6.44 -13.29
C SER A 153 -1.19 -7.93 -13.42
N GLU A 154 -2.01 -8.67 -14.18
CA GLU A 154 -1.74 -10.07 -14.53
C GLU A 154 -0.36 -10.26 -15.16
N LYS A 155 0.01 -9.33 -16.06
CA LYS A 155 1.29 -9.35 -16.77
C LYS A 155 2.45 -9.30 -15.78
N GLN A 156 2.43 -8.33 -14.86
CA GLN A 156 3.45 -8.22 -13.81
C GLN A 156 3.46 -9.46 -12.90
N ALA A 157 2.29 -9.96 -12.50
CA ALA A 157 2.19 -11.09 -11.59
C ALA A 157 2.84 -12.37 -12.15
N VAL A 158 2.69 -12.63 -13.46
CA VAL A 158 3.35 -13.76 -14.14
C VAL A 158 4.87 -13.63 -14.10
N VAL A 159 5.40 -12.42 -14.34
CA VAL A 159 6.85 -12.17 -14.29
C VAL A 159 7.38 -12.34 -12.88
N VAL A 160 6.69 -11.79 -11.88
CA VAL A 160 7.08 -11.88 -10.47
C VAL A 160 7.04 -13.33 -9.96
N GLU A 161 5.99 -14.09 -10.28
CA GLU A 161 5.90 -15.52 -9.97
C GLU A 161 7.09 -16.29 -10.56
N ARG A 162 7.39 -16.06 -11.85
CA ARG A 162 8.55 -16.67 -12.51
C ARG A 162 9.86 -16.31 -11.82
N LEU A 163 10.08 -15.03 -11.49
CA LEU A 163 11.31 -14.57 -10.86
C LEU A 163 11.49 -15.13 -9.44
N LEU A 164 10.42 -15.17 -8.64
CA LEU A 164 10.45 -15.76 -7.30
C LEU A 164 10.83 -17.25 -7.35
N ASN A 165 10.31 -17.99 -8.33
CA ASN A 165 10.64 -19.41 -8.52
C ASN A 165 12.07 -19.59 -9.05
N LEU A 166 12.49 -18.77 -10.01
CA LEU A 166 13.80 -18.87 -10.66
C LEU A 166 14.95 -18.45 -9.74
N LEU A 167 14.78 -17.35 -9.00
CA LEU A 167 15.81 -16.75 -8.15
C LEU A 167 15.82 -17.34 -6.74
N LEU A 168 14.94 -18.29 -6.42
CA LEU A 168 14.95 -18.98 -5.13
C LEU A 168 16.33 -19.62 -4.90
N PRO A 169 17.09 -19.19 -3.87
CA PRO A 169 18.43 -19.70 -3.62
C PRO A 169 18.42 -21.22 -3.40
N ASP A 170 19.46 -21.90 -3.89
CA ASP A 170 19.56 -23.37 -3.82
C ASP A 170 19.50 -23.88 -2.37
N GLU A 171 20.13 -23.18 -1.44
CA GLU A 171 20.08 -23.55 -0.03
C GLU A 171 18.67 -23.40 0.55
N ALA A 172 17.97 -22.32 0.22
CA ALA A 172 16.58 -22.11 0.63
C ALA A 172 15.67 -23.21 0.06
N CYS A 173 15.86 -23.57 -1.21
CA CYS A 173 15.14 -24.63 -1.88
C CYS A 173 15.32 -25.99 -1.16
N LEU A 174 16.56 -26.35 -0.82
CA LEU A 174 16.86 -27.58 -0.08
C LEU A 174 16.27 -27.57 1.34
N ARG A 175 16.35 -26.44 2.06
CA ARG A 175 15.75 -26.28 3.39
C ARG A 175 14.23 -26.50 3.34
N ILE A 176 13.55 -25.87 2.39
CA ILE A 176 12.10 -25.99 2.21
C ILE A 176 11.73 -27.43 1.81
N ALA A 177 12.48 -28.05 0.90
CA ALA A 177 12.26 -29.42 0.47
C ALA A 177 12.29 -30.40 1.65
N GLN A 178 13.28 -30.26 2.54
CA GLN A 178 13.40 -31.06 3.75
C GLN A 178 12.24 -30.83 4.73
N GLN A 179 11.83 -29.58 4.93
CA GLN A 179 10.74 -29.22 5.85
C GLN A 179 9.36 -29.66 5.36
N THR A 180 9.14 -29.65 4.04
CA THR A 180 7.84 -29.92 3.41
C THR A 180 7.71 -31.37 2.92
N ASN A 181 8.76 -32.18 3.03
CA ASN A 181 8.84 -33.53 2.48
C ASN A 181 8.53 -33.56 0.97
N ARG A 182 9.09 -32.59 0.23
CA ARG A 182 8.97 -32.46 -1.23
C ARG A 182 10.35 -32.55 -1.89
N SER A 183 10.41 -32.74 -3.20
CA SER A 183 11.68 -32.66 -3.93
C SER A 183 12.10 -31.20 -4.15
N ALA A 184 13.40 -30.94 -4.24
CA ALA A 184 13.91 -29.59 -4.53
C ALA A 184 13.40 -29.05 -5.90
N GLY A 185 13.27 -29.94 -6.89
CA GLY A 185 12.67 -29.56 -8.18
C GLY A 185 11.23 -29.11 -8.05
N GLN A 186 10.43 -29.81 -7.23
CA GLN A 186 9.04 -29.41 -6.95
C GLN A 186 8.97 -28.10 -6.19
N VAL A 187 9.79 -27.92 -5.15
CA VAL A 187 9.85 -26.65 -4.40
C VAL A 187 10.16 -25.50 -5.34
N ARG A 188 11.16 -25.62 -6.21
CA ARG A 188 11.52 -24.55 -7.16
C ARG A 188 10.38 -24.18 -8.11
N GLN A 189 9.59 -25.16 -8.54
CA GLN A 189 8.47 -24.91 -9.46
C GLN A 189 7.23 -24.36 -8.77
N GLU A 190 7.02 -24.72 -7.50
CA GLU A 190 5.79 -24.43 -6.74
C GLU A 190 6.04 -23.47 -5.57
N PHE A 191 7.21 -22.82 -5.47
CA PHE A 191 7.54 -21.93 -4.35
C PHE A 191 6.62 -20.71 -4.29
N ALA A 192 6.42 -20.08 -5.44
CA ALA A 192 5.51 -18.96 -5.65
C ALA A 192 4.42 -19.35 -6.64
N MET A 193 3.21 -18.82 -6.41
CA MET A 193 2.07 -19.04 -7.28
C MET A 193 1.25 -17.77 -7.47
N LYS A 194 0.79 -17.53 -8.69
CA LYS A 194 -0.14 -16.43 -8.99
C LYS A 194 -1.59 -16.76 -8.61
N ILE A 195 -2.24 -15.84 -7.89
CA ILE A 195 -3.64 -15.93 -7.45
C ILE A 195 -4.43 -14.69 -7.89
N THR A 196 -5.28 -14.85 -8.90
CA THR A 196 -6.09 -13.77 -9.49
C THR A 196 -7.53 -14.22 -9.74
N CYS A 197 -8.43 -13.31 -10.10
CA CYS A 197 -9.84 -13.65 -10.29
C CYS A 197 -10.07 -14.63 -11.45
N TYR A 198 -9.12 -14.71 -12.38
CA TYR A 198 -9.13 -15.62 -13.52
C TYR A 198 -8.46 -16.96 -13.21
N SER A 199 -7.78 -17.09 -12.07
CA SER A 199 -7.14 -18.34 -11.65
C SER A 199 -8.12 -19.50 -11.67
N ASN A 200 -7.65 -20.66 -12.15
CA ASN A 200 -8.43 -21.88 -12.24
C ASN A 200 -9.80 -21.64 -12.92
N ASN A 201 -9.76 -21.11 -14.15
CA ASN A 201 -10.91 -20.84 -15.01
C ASN A 201 -11.97 -19.95 -14.34
N GLY A 202 -11.53 -18.93 -13.61
CA GLY A 202 -12.44 -17.99 -12.93
C GLY A 202 -12.90 -18.44 -11.54
N ASN A 203 -12.37 -19.56 -11.02
CA ASN A 203 -12.62 -20.02 -9.65
C ASN A 203 -11.30 -20.08 -8.85
N PRO A 204 -10.89 -18.98 -8.21
CA PRO A 204 -9.64 -18.91 -7.45
C PRO A 204 -9.67 -19.68 -6.13
N LYS A 205 -10.85 -20.09 -5.65
CA LYS A 205 -11.00 -20.70 -4.32
C LYS A 205 -10.08 -21.91 -4.07
N PRO A 206 -9.93 -22.87 -4.99
CA PRO A 206 -9.03 -24.01 -4.78
C PRO A 206 -7.57 -23.59 -4.63
N ILE A 207 -7.12 -22.58 -5.39
CA ILE A 207 -5.75 -22.07 -5.30
C ILE A 207 -5.54 -21.31 -3.98
N ILE A 208 -6.54 -20.54 -3.56
CA ILE A 208 -6.53 -19.87 -2.26
C ILE A 208 -6.46 -20.91 -1.13
N ASP A 209 -7.23 -21.98 -1.21
CA ASP A 209 -7.23 -23.06 -0.22
C ASP A 209 -5.89 -23.81 -0.23
N GLN A 210 -5.29 -24.04 -1.40
CA GLN A 210 -3.93 -24.60 -1.53
C GLN A 210 -2.91 -23.73 -0.79
N PHE A 211 -2.88 -22.42 -1.04
CA PHE A 211 -1.97 -21.50 -0.35
C PHE A 211 -2.17 -21.49 1.18
N LYS A 212 -3.41 -21.70 1.66
CA LYS A 212 -3.71 -21.72 3.10
C LYS A 212 -3.28 -22.99 3.81
N PHE A 213 -3.41 -24.14 3.15
CA PHE A 213 -3.35 -25.45 3.82
C PHE A 213 -2.19 -26.33 3.39
N ASP A 214 -1.69 -26.19 2.15
CA ASP A 214 -0.54 -26.96 1.65
C ASP A 214 0.75 -26.21 1.98
N PRO A 215 1.81 -26.89 2.49
CA PRO A 215 3.14 -26.31 2.67
C PRO A 215 3.68 -25.49 1.49
N LEU A 216 3.28 -25.82 0.25
CA LEU A 216 3.54 -25.04 -0.95
C LEU A 216 2.21 -24.59 -1.60
N PRO A 217 2.13 -23.37 -2.18
CA PRO A 217 3.21 -22.39 -2.37
C PRO A 217 3.51 -21.55 -1.13
N VAL A 218 4.77 -21.18 -0.88
CA VAL A 218 5.16 -20.29 0.24
C VAL A 218 4.77 -18.84 -0.05
N VAL A 219 4.80 -18.44 -1.32
CA VAL A 219 4.53 -17.07 -1.78
C VAL A 219 3.30 -17.04 -2.70
N ALA A 220 2.35 -16.15 -2.42
CA ALA A 220 1.22 -15.90 -3.29
C ALA A 220 1.35 -14.53 -3.97
N VAL A 221 1.40 -14.50 -5.30
CA VAL A 221 1.40 -13.25 -6.08
C VAL A 221 -0.02 -12.91 -6.47
N SER A 222 -0.57 -11.84 -5.90
CA SER A 222 -1.98 -11.49 -6.05
C SER A 222 -2.21 -10.20 -6.82
N VAL A 223 -3.24 -10.23 -7.67
CA VAL A 223 -3.82 -9.06 -8.33
C VAL A 223 -5.28 -8.94 -7.87
N ASP A 224 -5.54 -8.02 -6.95
CA ASP A 224 -6.88 -7.67 -6.43
C ASP A 224 -7.73 -8.83 -5.88
N MET A 225 -7.09 -9.95 -5.49
CA MET A 225 -7.77 -11.13 -4.93
C MET A 225 -7.53 -11.32 -3.44
N LEU A 226 -6.28 -11.15 -3.00
CA LEU A 226 -5.90 -11.34 -1.59
C LEU A 226 -5.89 -10.03 -0.80
N ASP A 227 -6.18 -8.90 -1.44
CA ASP A 227 -6.33 -7.61 -0.78
C ASP A 227 -7.60 -7.55 0.08
N THR A 228 -8.66 -8.29 -0.28
CA THR A 228 -9.94 -8.32 0.43
C THR A 228 -10.51 -9.72 0.67
N GLY A 229 -11.16 -9.96 1.81
CA GLY A 229 -11.84 -11.23 2.11
C GLY A 229 -10.94 -12.45 2.38
N TYR A 230 -9.62 -12.34 2.16
CA TYR A 230 -8.67 -13.39 2.51
C TYR A 230 -8.28 -13.34 4.01
N ASP A 231 -8.52 -14.44 4.71
CA ASP A 231 -8.10 -14.63 6.10
C ASP A 231 -7.16 -15.84 6.21
N HIS A 232 -5.92 -15.56 6.60
CA HIS A 232 -4.90 -16.54 6.96
C HIS A 232 -3.93 -15.92 7.97
N ARG A 233 -3.84 -16.51 9.16
CA ARG A 233 -3.07 -15.97 10.30
C ARG A 233 -1.56 -16.10 10.14
N GLU A 234 -1.13 -17.02 9.29
CA GLU A 234 0.27 -17.42 9.14
C GLU A 234 1.06 -16.55 8.18
N VAL A 235 0.40 -15.59 7.52
CA VAL A 235 1.06 -14.61 6.65
C VAL A 235 2.01 -13.76 7.49
N GLU A 236 3.29 -13.80 7.17
CA GLU A 236 4.35 -13.09 7.91
C GLU A 236 5.01 -12.01 7.09
N ASN A 237 4.97 -12.10 5.77
CA ASN A 237 5.55 -11.10 4.88
C ASN A 237 4.48 -10.56 3.92
N LEU A 238 4.51 -9.25 3.69
CA LEU A 238 3.72 -8.56 2.68
C LEU A 238 4.69 -7.81 1.76
N VAL A 239 4.66 -8.09 0.46
CA VAL A 239 5.52 -7.40 -0.52
C VAL A 239 4.66 -6.48 -1.37
N MET A 240 4.96 -5.18 -1.32
CA MET A 240 4.22 -4.13 -2.00
C MET A 240 4.93 -3.80 -3.32
N LEU A 241 4.37 -4.28 -4.43
CA LEU A 241 4.79 -3.91 -5.80
C LEU A 241 3.76 -3.02 -6.51
N ARG A 242 2.63 -2.76 -5.84
CA ARG A 242 1.56 -1.90 -6.34
C ARG A 242 1.62 -0.50 -5.73
N PRO A 243 2.01 0.54 -6.49
CA PRO A 243 1.90 1.93 -6.05
C PRO A 243 0.42 2.31 -5.96
N THR A 244 -0.13 2.25 -4.76
CA THR A 244 -1.57 2.40 -4.54
C THR A 244 -1.94 3.88 -4.40
N GLN A 245 -3.13 4.26 -4.89
CA GLN A 245 -3.66 5.63 -4.75
C GLN A 245 -4.72 5.76 -3.63
N SER A 246 -5.18 4.61 -3.14
CA SER A 246 -6.21 4.50 -2.11
C SER A 246 -5.62 4.07 -0.77
N ALA A 247 -5.72 4.94 0.23
CA ALA A 247 -5.34 4.63 1.61
C ALA A 247 -6.14 3.43 2.17
N ILE A 248 -7.40 3.28 1.74
CA ILE A 248 -8.26 2.14 2.08
C ILE A 248 -7.63 0.84 1.59
N LYS A 249 -7.21 0.78 0.33
CA LYS A 249 -6.59 -0.42 -0.25
C LYS A 249 -5.25 -0.73 0.45
N TYR A 250 -4.42 0.28 0.72
CA TYR A 250 -3.17 0.09 1.47
C TYR A 250 -3.43 -0.47 2.89
N ALA A 251 -4.40 0.09 3.61
CA ALA A 251 -4.77 -0.40 4.94
C ALA A 251 -5.30 -1.84 4.91
N GLN A 252 -6.08 -2.20 3.88
CA GLN A 252 -6.54 -3.57 3.66
C GLN A 252 -5.39 -4.54 3.37
N MET A 253 -4.44 -4.14 2.52
CA MET A 253 -3.24 -4.92 2.20
C MET A 253 -2.38 -5.13 3.45
N ARG A 254 -2.05 -4.05 4.18
CA ARG A 254 -1.32 -4.10 5.46
C ARG A 254 -2.00 -5.00 6.49
N GLY A 255 -3.33 -4.94 6.57
CA GLY A 255 -4.13 -5.75 7.51
C GLY A 255 -4.05 -7.26 7.27
N ARG A 256 -3.56 -7.73 6.10
CA ARG A 256 -3.40 -9.17 5.83
C ARG A 256 -2.34 -9.81 6.72
N GLY A 257 -1.35 -9.05 7.18
CA GLY A 257 -0.29 -9.51 8.06
C GLY A 257 -0.57 -9.32 9.56
N SER A 258 -1.58 -8.55 9.97
CA SER A 258 -1.71 -8.13 11.37
C SER A 258 -2.21 -9.19 12.36
N ARG A 259 -2.76 -10.30 11.86
CA ARG A 259 -3.31 -11.34 12.75
C ARG A 259 -2.21 -12.08 13.50
N LEU A 260 -2.43 -12.26 14.80
CA LEU A 260 -1.60 -13.11 15.66
C LEU A 260 -1.74 -14.58 15.27
N CYS A 261 -0.62 -15.32 15.36
CA CYS A 261 -0.58 -16.75 15.15
C CYS A 261 0.30 -17.43 16.22
N PRO A 262 -0.29 -17.86 17.35
CA PRO A 262 0.45 -18.54 18.41
C PRO A 262 1.12 -19.84 17.95
N ARG A 263 0.52 -20.54 16.96
CA ARG A 263 1.01 -21.82 16.43
C ARG A 263 2.45 -21.74 15.89
N ILE A 264 2.78 -20.64 15.21
CA ILE A 264 4.11 -20.39 14.65
C ILE A 264 4.92 -19.39 15.50
N GLY A 265 4.37 -18.98 16.65
CA GLY A 265 4.99 -18.01 17.54
C GLY A 265 5.20 -16.63 16.92
N LYS A 266 4.30 -16.20 16.02
CA LYS A 266 4.44 -14.96 15.24
C LYS A 266 4.37 -13.70 16.14
N PRO A 267 5.50 -12.98 16.38
CA PRO A 267 5.50 -11.79 17.22
C PRO A 267 5.28 -10.51 16.41
N ASP A 268 5.80 -10.50 15.18
CA ASP A 268 5.75 -9.41 14.21
C ASP A 268 5.57 -9.95 12.79
N PHE A 269 5.19 -9.07 11.87
CA PHE A 269 5.19 -9.33 10.43
C PHE A 269 5.98 -8.25 9.68
N LEU A 270 6.50 -8.58 8.51
CA LEU A 270 7.33 -7.71 7.68
C LEU A 270 6.53 -7.18 6.49
N ILE A 271 6.72 -5.91 6.18
CA ILE A 271 6.20 -5.27 4.98
C ILE A 271 7.39 -4.81 4.15
N TYR A 272 7.59 -5.40 2.99
CA TYR A 272 8.56 -4.93 2.01
C TYR A 272 7.87 -3.93 1.10
N ASP A 273 8.35 -2.69 1.09
CA ASP A 273 7.76 -1.62 0.32
C ASP A 273 8.76 -1.06 -0.69
N PHE A 274 8.56 -1.48 -1.95
CA PHE A 274 9.41 -1.13 -3.09
C PHE A 274 8.83 0.01 -3.94
N VAL A 275 7.70 0.58 -3.50
CA VAL A 275 6.90 1.52 -4.30
C VAL A 275 6.46 2.76 -3.52
N GLY A 276 6.99 2.95 -2.31
CA GLY A 276 6.75 4.15 -1.50
C GLY A 276 5.34 4.28 -0.94
N ASN A 277 4.60 3.17 -0.76
CA ASN A 277 3.24 3.23 -0.20
C ASN A 277 3.24 3.73 1.25
N THR A 278 4.26 3.39 2.02
CA THR A 278 4.40 3.69 3.45
C THR A 278 4.69 5.16 3.65
N GLU A 279 5.62 5.74 2.89
CA GLU A 279 5.86 7.18 2.91
C GLU A 279 4.59 7.96 2.57
N LYS A 280 3.82 7.45 1.61
CA LYS A 280 2.58 8.09 1.15
C LYS A 280 1.42 7.99 2.14
N PHE A 281 1.25 6.84 2.81
CA PHE A 281 0.04 6.54 3.57
C PHE A 281 0.26 6.28 5.05
N ASN A 282 1.47 6.02 5.51
CA ASN A 282 1.77 5.66 6.91
C ASN A 282 2.24 6.88 7.73
N ASP A 283 1.72 8.07 7.41
CA ASP A 283 1.92 9.28 8.20
C ASP A 283 1.21 9.14 9.56
N PRO A 284 1.95 9.15 10.69
CA PRO A 284 1.39 9.00 12.03
C PRO A 284 0.43 10.13 12.43
N GLY A 285 0.40 11.26 11.70
CA GLY A 285 -0.48 12.41 11.96
C GLY A 285 -1.73 12.50 11.09
N ALA A 286 -1.81 11.76 9.98
CA ALA A 286 -2.91 11.92 9.03
C ALA A 286 -4.15 11.14 9.46
N ARG A 287 -5.19 11.86 9.91
CA ARG A 287 -6.51 11.25 10.11
C ARG A 287 -7.11 10.85 8.75
N TYR A 288 -7.26 9.55 8.52
CA TYR A 288 -7.85 8.97 7.30
C TYR A 288 -9.37 9.25 7.15
N ASP A 289 -9.99 9.96 8.08
CA ASP A 289 -11.42 10.29 8.12
C ASP A 289 -11.76 11.60 7.38
N ARG A 290 -10.75 12.31 6.88
CA ARG A 290 -10.95 13.53 6.09
C ARG A 290 -11.17 13.22 4.61
N PRO A 291 -12.25 13.74 4.01
CA PRO A 291 -12.45 13.59 2.58
C PRO A 291 -11.41 14.38 1.78
N LYS A 292 -11.04 13.87 0.61
CA LYS A 292 -10.18 14.62 -0.32
C LYS A 292 -10.99 15.76 -0.94
N LEU A 293 -10.39 16.95 -1.02
CA LEU A 293 -10.94 18.08 -1.77
C LEU A 293 -10.65 17.84 -3.26
N VAL A 294 -11.68 17.87 -4.12
CA VAL A 294 -11.50 17.61 -5.56
C VAL A 294 -12.06 18.78 -6.38
N GLY A 295 -11.17 19.49 -7.08
CA GLY A 295 -11.47 20.52 -8.08
C GLY A 295 -11.45 21.97 -7.59
N PRO A 296 -11.36 22.95 -8.52
CA PRO A 296 -11.47 24.37 -8.19
C PRO A 296 -12.86 24.72 -7.65
N ARG A 297 -12.93 25.71 -6.75
CA ARG A 297 -14.20 26.24 -6.23
C ARG A 297 -15.04 26.76 -7.38
N PRO A 298 -16.30 26.30 -7.56
CA PRO A 298 -17.23 26.96 -8.47
C PRO A 298 -17.31 28.43 -8.08
N ALA A 299 -17.09 29.32 -9.04
CA ALA A 299 -17.32 30.74 -8.83
C ALA A 299 -18.75 30.93 -8.32
N PRO A 300 -19.01 31.92 -7.43
CA PRO A 300 -20.36 32.25 -7.03
C PRO A 300 -21.22 32.42 -8.28
N GLN A 301 -22.28 31.61 -8.41
CA GLN A 301 -23.18 31.73 -9.55
C GLN A 301 -23.77 33.15 -9.55
N PRO A 302 -23.64 33.93 -10.64
CA PRO A 302 -24.45 35.13 -10.80
C PRO A 302 -25.92 34.74 -10.74
N GLN A 303 -26.74 35.59 -10.12
CA GLN A 303 -28.20 35.39 -10.09
C GLN A 303 -28.73 35.16 -11.51
N PRO A 304 -29.75 34.30 -11.69
CA PRO A 304 -30.23 33.96 -13.04
C PRO A 304 -30.73 35.22 -13.75
N PRO A 305 -30.26 35.51 -14.98
CA PRO A 305 -30.88 36.51 -15.82
C PRO A 305 -32.25 36.01 -16.31
N GLU A 306 -33.18 36.94 -16.54
CA GLU A 306 -34.54 36.71 -17.04
C GLU A 306 -34.59 35.83 -18.31
N PRO A 307 -35.69 35.09 -18.53
CA PRO A 307 -35.77 34.07 -19.58
C PRO A 307 -35.67 34.67 -20.99
N GLY A 308 -34.48 34.56 -21.59
CA GLY A 308 -34.24 34.72 -23.02
C GLY A 308 -34.40 33.40 -23.80
N PRO A 309 -34.40 33.43 -25.14
CA PRO A 309 -34.64 32.25 -25.97
C PRO A 309 -33.54 31.21 -25.80
N GLY A 310 -33.92 29.93 -25.86
CA GLY A 310 -33.13 28.78 -25.40
C GLY A 310 -31.77 28.59 -26.09
N PRO A 311 -30.82 27.90 -25.41
CA PRO A 311 -29.46 27.74 -25.89
C PRO A 311 -29.36 26.73 -27.05
N GLU A 312 -28.55 27.08 -28.04
CA GLU A 312 -28.09 26.18 -29.10
C GLU A 312 -27.27 25.01 -28.51
N PRO A 313 -27.33 23.81 -29.13
CA PRO A 313 -26.61 22.64 -28.64
C PRO A 313 -25.09 22.84 -28.71
N GLN A 314 -24.41 22.68 -27.58
CA GLN A 314 -22.94 22.69 -27.51
C GLN A 314 -22.36 21.46 -28.21
N PRO A 315 -21.21 21.61 -28.91
CA PRO A 315 -20.53 20.48 -29.54
C PRO A 315 -20.05 19.46 -28.51
N PRO A 316 -20.00 18.16 -28.87
CA PRO A 316 -19.55 17.11 -27.98
C PRO A 316 -18.11 17.37 -27.54
N GLY A 317 -17.85 17.26 -26.24
CA GLY A 317 -16.51 17.38 -25.67
C GLY A 317 -15.54 16.34 -26.24
N PRO A 318 -14.22 16.55 -26.09
CA PRO A 318 -13.22 15.63 -26.60
C PRO A 318 -13.42 14.22 -26.02
N PRO A 319 -13.18 13.17 -26.81
CA PRO A 319 -13.30 11.80 -26.34
C PRO A 319 -12.37 11.57 -25.14
N PRO A 320 -12.76 10.69 -24.20
CA PRO A 320 -11.90 10.34 -23.08
C PRO A 320 -10.55 9.82 -23.61
N PRO A 321 -9.42 10.16 -22.95
CA PRO A 321 -8.12 9.67 -23.37
C PRO A 321 -8.12 8.13 -23.40
N PRO A 322 -7.41 7.51 -24.35
CA PRO A 322 -7.34 6.07 -24.44
C PRO A 322 -6.82 5.48 -23.11
N PRO A 323 -7.28 4.29 -22.71
CA PRO A 323 -6.75 3.64 -21.53
C PRO A 323 -5.24 3.50 -21.70
N ARG A 324 -4.46 4.03 -20.74
CA ARG A 324 -3.02 3.79 -20.71
C ARG A 324 -2.80 2.29 -20.53
N GLU A 325 -2.24 1.63 -21.52
CA GLU A 325 -1.89 0.22 -21.42
C GLU A 325 -0.72 0.05 -20.45
N PHE A 326 -0.76 -1.02 -19.65
CA PHE A 326 0.37 -1.38 -18.78
C PHE A 326 1.47 -2.04 -19.62
N THR A 327 2.63 -1.39 -19.65
CA THR A 327 3.78 -1.78 -20.47
C THR A 327 4.79 -2.60 -19.66
N LEU A 328 5.22 -3.73 -20.21
CA LEU A 328 6.33 -4.50 -19.66
C LEU A 328 7.58 -4.25 -20.49
N ILE A 329 8.63 -3.76 -19.84
CA ILE A 329 9.94 -3.52 -20.43
C ILE A 329 10.77 -4.80 -20.27
N PRO A 330 11.34 -5.36 -21.36
CA PRO A 330 12.12 -6.59 -21.32
C PRO A 330 13.32 -6.51 -20.38
N GLU A 331 13.73 -7.66 -19.83
CA GLU A 331 14.95 -7.81 -19.06
C GLU A 331 16.20 -7.54 -19.92
N GLY A 332 17.20 -6.88 -19.35
CA GLY A 332 18.41 -6.36 -19.99
C GLY A 332 18.23 -5.03 -20.71
N SER A 333 17.04 -4.41 -20.63
CA SER A 333 16.77 -3.15 -21.35
C SER A 333 17.24 -1.92 -20.58
N LEU A 334 17.32 -2.01 -19.25
CA LEU A 334 17.67 -0.90 -18.37
C LEU A 334 18.57 -1.41 -17.23
N GLU A 335 19.55 -0.60 -16.83
CA GLU A 335 20.33 -0.88 -15.62
C GLU A 335 19.55 -0.39 -14.39
N ASP A 336 19.47 -1.21 -13.33
CA ASP A 336 18.81 -0.85 -12.08
C ASP A 336 19.53 -1.47 -10.88
N GLU A 337 19.51 -0.75 -9.75
CA GLU A 337 20.08 -1.18 -8.47
C GLU A 337 19.27 -0.57 -7.32
N ILE A 338 19.34 -1.17 -6.12
CA ILE A 338 18.72 -0.60 -4.92
C ILE A 338 19.59 0.52 -4.37
N ARG A 339 19.10 1.75 -4.50
CA ARG A 339 19.77 2.98 -4.06
C ARG A 339 19.60 3.21 -2.56
N ARG A 340 18.41 2.99 -2.02
CA ARG A 340 18.07 3.34 -0.62
C ARG A 340 17.44 2.16 0.09
N ARG A 341 17.80 1.95 1.36
CA ARG A 341 17.25 0.94 2.27
C ARG A 341 16.93 1.58 3.62
N GLU A 342 15.74 1.37 4.16
CA GLU A 342 15.34 1.91 5.47
C GLU A 342 14.39 0.93 6.18
N THR A 343 14.62 0.68 7.47
CA THR A 343 13.71 -0.16 8.27
C THR A 343 12.98 0.67 9.32
N ILE A 344 11.65 0.66 9.27
CA ILE A 344 10.76 1.32 10.22
C ILE A 344 10.10 0.24 11.08
N ILE A 345 10.25 0.34 12.39
CA ILE A 345 9.58 -0.53 13.36
C ILE A 345 8.28 0.16 13.79
N VAL A 346 7.17 -0.56 13.74
CA VAL A 346 5.87 -0.07 14.22
C VAL A 346 5.40 -0.94 15.36
N GLY A 347 5.47 -0.36 16.56
CA GLY A 347 5.16 -1.02 17.82
C GLY A 347 4.08 -0.30 18.64
N PRO A 348 3.87 -0.72 19.89
CA PRO A 348 2.83 -0.15 20.76
C PRO A 348 3.01 1.34 21.07
N GLU A 349 4.24 1.87 20.98
CA GLU A 349 4.55 3.29 21.17
C GLU A 349 4.54 4.11 19.86
N GLY A 350 4.18 3.49 18.73
CA GLY A 350 4.13 4.14 17.43
C GLY A 350 5.31 3.80 16.52
N LEU A 351 5.70 4.74 15.66
CA LEU A 351 6.82 4.57 14.72
C LEU A 351 8.15 4.74 15.47
N ALA A 352 9.02 3.74 15.37
CA ALA A 352 10.41 3.80 15.78
C ALA A 352 11.31 3.49 14.59
N ILE A 353 12.27 4.35 14.29
CA ILE A 353 13.29 4.05 13.27
C ILE A 353 14.28 3.06 13.90
N ASP A 354 14.70 2.05 13.12
CA ASP A 354 15.69 1.09 13.59
C ASP A 354 16.98 1.81 14.04
N ARG A 355 17.53 1.40 15.20
CA ARG A 355 18.67 2.08 15.84
C ARG A 355 19.92 2.09 14.96
N ARG A 356 20.12 1.04 14.15
CA ARG A 356 21.26 0.94 13.24
C ARG A 356 21.07 1.91 12.08
N THR A 357 19.88 1.92 11.48
CA THR A 357 19.51 2.86 10.42
C THR A 357 19.63 4.31 10.87
N TYR A 358 19.16 4.65 12.08
CA TYR A 358 19.31 6.00 12.62
C TYR A 358 20.79 6.40 12.80
N ARG A 359 21.62 5.52 13.36
CA ARG A 359 23.04 5.80 13.58
C ARG A 359 23.79 6.01 12.27
N ASP A 360 23.53 5.16 11.28
CA ASP A 360 24.23 5.22 10.00
C ASP A 360 23.81 6.51 9.24
N ARG A 361 22.53 6.88 9.28
CA ARG A 361 22.01 8.16 8.73
C ARG A 361 22.53 9.38 9.46
N TRP A 362 22.65 9.31 10.79
CA TRP A 362 23.25 10.37 11.60
C TRP A 362 24.72 10.56 11.23
N ALA A 363 25.46 9.48 11.00
CA ALA A 363 26.85 9.56 10.57
C ALA A 363 26.99 10.20 9.17
N GLU A 364 26.16 9.82 8.21
CA GLU A 364 26.11 10.42 6.86
C GLU A 364 25.70 11.90 6.91
N LEU A 365 24.66 12.25 7.68
CA LEU A 365 24.22 13.64 7.86
C LEU A 365 25.32 14.48 8.51
N VAL A 366 26.01 13.96 9.53
CA VAL A 366 27.12 14.63 10.18
C VAL A 366 28.28 14.86 9.21
N GLN A 367 28.60 13.90 8.33
CA GLN A 367 29.60 14.09 7.28
C GLN A 367 29.16 15.15 6.26
N HIS A 368 27.92 15.08 5.79
CA HIS A 368 27.38 16.05 4.85
C HIS A 368 27.35 17.46 5.44
N LEU A 369 26.88 17.62 6.68
CA LEU A 369 26.86 18.90 7.38
C LEU A 369 28.27 19.42 7.64
N ARG A 370 29.24 18.55 7.91
CA ARG A 370 30.65 18.96 8.01
C ARG A 370 31.17 19.54 6.70
N GLU A 371 30.70 19.06 5.56
CA GLU A 371 31.11 19.55 4.22
C GLU A 371 30.33 20.79 3.76
N THR A 372 29.09 20.97 4.24
CA THR A 372 28.16 22.00 3.75
C THR A 372 27.91 23.15 4.72
N ASP A 373 28.06 22.93 6.02
CA ASP A 373 27.82 23.91 7.07
C ASP A 373 29.16 24.33 7.76
N PRO A 374 29.63 25.57 7.54
CA PRO A 374 30.84 26.09 8.16
C PRO A 374 30.81 26.07 9.68
N ALA A 375 29.63 26.14 10.31
CA ALA A 375 29.51 26.05 11.76
C ALA A 375 29.81 24.64 12.26
N VAL A 376 29.32 23.61 11.54
CA VAL A 376 29.55 22.21 11.90
C VAL A 376 31.03 21.83 11.71
N GLU A 377 31.67 22.30 10.63
CA GLU A 377 33.11 22.12 10.43
C GLU A 377 33.93 22.68 11.60
N ARG A 378 33.57 23.87 12.09
CA ARG A 378 34.25 24.55 13.21
C ARG A 378 34.04 23.86 14.55
N ILE A 379 32.86 23.28 14.81
CA ILE A 379 32.62 22.40 15.96
C ILE A 379 33.59 21.21 15.92
N PHE A 380 33.77 20.58 14.76
CA PHE A 380 34.70 19.46 14.60
C PHE A 380 36.18 19.88 14.70
N ALA A 381 36.52 21.13 14.37
CA ALA A 381 37.85 21.71 14.53
C ALA A 381 38.17 22.17 15.97
N GLY A 382 37.17 22.18 16.87
CA GLY A 382 37.33 22.61 18.26
C GLY A 382 37.34 24.13 18.46
N GLU A 383 36.82 24.89 17.50
CA GLU A 383 36.71 26.36 17.57
C GLU A 383 35.41 26.78 18.29
N GLU A 384 35.45 27.88 19.06
CA GLU A 384 34.25 28.44 19.71
C GLU A 384 33.31 29.08 18.68
N LEU A 385 32.03 28.71 18.73
CA LEU A 385 30.99 29.30 17.90
C LEU A 385 30.52 30.64 18.48
N THR A 386 30.66 31.72 17.72
CA THR A 386 30.04 33.03 17.99
C THR A 386 28.69 33.16 17.27
N ASP A 387 27.74 33.90 17.84
CA ASP A 387 26.36 34.08 17.33
C ASP A 387 26.25 34.51 15.84
N ALA A 388 27.31 35.12 15.28
CA ALA A 388 27.36 35.49 13.87
C ALA A 388 27.53 34.31 12.89
N ASN A 389 27.87 33.12 13.38
CA ASN A 389 28.25 31.96 12.56
C ASN A 389 27.13 30.92 12.41
N VAL A 390 25.98 31.10 13.08
CA VAL A 390 24.85 30.17 13.00
C VAL A 390 23.86 30.71 11.97
N THR A 391 23.97 30.26 10.72
CA THR A 391 22.91 30.46 9.73
C THR A 391 21.77 29.50 10.05
N ASN A 392 20.68 30.02 10.62
CA ASN A 392 19.44 29.28 10.86
C ASN A 392 18.87 28.77 9.51
N PRO A 393 18.83 27.45 9.22
CA PRO A 393 18.26 26.96 7.99
C PRO A 393 16.92 26.28 8.27
N ILE A 394 15.98 26.97 8.92
CA ILE A 394 14.57 26.53 8.96
C ILE A 394 13.64 27.76 8.98
N THR A 395 13.20 28.16 7.79
CA THR A 395 11.89 28.82 7.55
C THR A 395 11.19 28.07 6.45
#